data_AF-A0A4Z0Q0W5-F1
#
_entry.id   AF-A0A4Z0Q0W5-F1
#
_cell.length_a   1.000
_cell.length_b   1.000
_cell.length_c   1.000
_cell.angle_alpha   90.00
_cell.angle_beta   90.00
_cell.angle_gamma   90.00
#
_symmetry.space_group_name_H-M   'P 1'
#
loop_
_entity.id
_entity.type
_entity.pdbx_description
1 polymer ?
#
loop_
_entity_poly.entity_id
_entity_poly.type
_entity_poly.pdbx_seq_one_letter_code
_entity_poly.pdbx_strand_id
1 'polypeptide(L)'
;MNKFFGVLTLHFSLACPVVLAQAQEVSQQQAIQVAEVFIQQNGYTFNPAKASAFQYELFDAEEKDVRAILNARRNSLHPKAFCIIERPDSWHVGFLSTSERLLSLNASQRQADLAGRVVVVSKHKKEVSMAHKEPLFSNFKKL
;
A
#
# COMPACT_ATOMS: atom_id res chain seq x y z
N MET A 1 -65.64 43.51 -5.03
CA MET A 1 -64.34 43.50 -5.74
C MET A 1 -63.26 43.46 -4.65
N ASN A 2 -62.76 42.27 -4.29
CA ASN A 2 -61.52 41.64 -4.80
C ASN A 2 -60.26 42.46 -4.46
N LYS A 3 -59.20 42.01 -3.77
CA LYS A 3 -58.77 40.72 -3.18
C LYS A 3 -57.69 41.02 -2.11
N PHE A 4 -57.69 40.30 -0.99
CA PHE A 4 -56.59 40.24 -0.04
C PHE A 4 -55.41 39.46 -0.65
N PHE A 5 -54.21 40.04 -0.68
CA PHE A 5 -52.97 39.34 -1.03
C PHE A 5 -52.29 38.87 0.26
N GLY A 6 -52.48 37.59 0.60
CA GLY A 6 -51.68 36.91 1.61
C GLY A 6 -50.45 36.27 0.95
N VAL A 7 -49.25 36.71 1.33
CA VAL A 7 -48.00 36.07 0.91
C VAL A 7 -47.64 35.02 1.97
N LEU A 8 -47.83 33.75 1.61
CA LEU A 8 -47.43 32.59 2.39
C LEU A 8 -45.97 32.23 2.03
N THR A 9 -45.01 32.69 2.83
CA THR A 9 -43.60 32.29 2.69
C THR A 9 -43.34 30.93 3.35
N LEU A 10 -43.42 29.86 2.55
CA LEU A 10 -42.93 28.53 2.93
C LEU A 10 -41.41 28.57 3.13
N HIS A 11 -40.96 28.42 4.37
CA HIS A 11 -39.55 28.19 4.69
C HIS A 11 -39.23 26.72 4.41
N PHE A 12 -38.69 26.45 3.22
CA PHE A 12 -38.03 25.19 2.91
C PHE A 12 -36.68 25.15 3.64
N SER A 13 -36.68 24.62 4.87
CA SER A 13 -35.46 24.26 5.57
C SER A 13 -34.78 23.14 4.79
N LEU A 14 -33.75 23.47 4.00
CA LEU A 14 -32.81 22.50 3.45
C LEU A 14 -32.09 21.83 4.62
N ALA A 15 -32.60 20.69 5.07
CA ALA A 15 -31.79 19.74 5.82
C ALA A 15 -30.79 19.14 4.82
N CYS A 16 -29.55 19.61 4.82
CA CYS A 16 -28.44 18.90 4.17
C CYS A 16 -28.22 17.60 4.94
N PRO A 17 -28.48 16.40 4.38
CA PRO A 17 -27.99 15.19 4.99
C PRO A 17 -26.47 15.22 4.88
N VAL A 18 -25.79 15.39 6.01
CA VAL A 18 -24.35 15.16 6.12
C VAL A 18 -24.16 13.65 5.89
N VAL A 19 -23.91 13.28 4.64
CA VAL A 19 -23.44 11.93 4.30
C VAL A 19 -22.02 11.85 4.82
N LEU A 20 -21.88 11.31 6.03
CA LEU A 20 -20.63 10.82 6.58
C LEU A 20 -20.15 9.70 5.64
N ALA A 21 -19.35 10.06 4.64
CA ALA A 21 -18.67 9.10 3.78
C ALA A 21 -17.76 8.25 4.67
N GLN A 22 -18.24 7.08 5.08
CA GLN A 22 -17.40 6.07 5.72
C GLN A 22 -16.28 5.75 4.75
N ALA A 23 -15.04 6.07 5.12
CA ALA A 23 -13.87 5.68 4.34
C ALA A 23 -13.87 4.16 4.25
N GLN A 24 -14.15 3.63 3.05
CA GLN A 24 -14.19 2.19 2.81
C GLN A 24 -12.81 1.59 3.11
N GLU A 25 -12.79 0.57 3.98
CA GLU A 25 -11.58 -0.15 4.35
C GLU A 25 -10.92 -0.79 3.12
N VAL A 26 -9.60 -0.71 3.04
CA VAL A 26 -8.84 -1.34 1.96
C VAL A 26 -8.98 -2.86 2.05
N SER A 27 -9.50 -3.48 1.01
CA SER A 27 -9.60 -4.95 0.91
C SER A 27 -8.24 -5.62 0.71
N GLN A 28 -8.15 -6.92 1.00
CA GLN A 28 -6.93 -7.72 0.80
C GLN A 28 -6.36 -7.58 -0.62
N GLN A 29 -7.21 -7.66 -1.64
CA GLN A 29 -6.78 -7.60 -3.04
C GLN A 29 -6.27 -6.20 -3.42
N GLN A 30 -6.92 -5.15 -2.91
CA GLN A 30 -6.46 -3.78 -3.11
C GLN A 30 -5.12 -3.56 -2.43
N ALA A 31 -4.92 -4.09 -1.21
CA ALA A 31 -3.63 -4.00 -0.52
C ALA A 31 -2.50 -4.68 -1.29
N ILE A 32 -2.74 -5.87 -1.86
CA ILE A 32 -1.76 -6.57 -2.70
C ILE A 32 -1.39 -5.70 -3.92
N GLN A 33 -2.39 -5.18 -4.63
CA GLN A 33 -2.16 -4.34 -5.81
C GLN A 33 -1.38 -3.06 -5.48
N VAL A 34 -1.77 -2.39 -4.39
CA VAL A 34 -1.10 -1.19 -3.89
C VAL A 34 0.36 -1.49 -3.55
N ALA A 35 0.62 -2.61 -2.88
CA ALA A 35 1.96 -3.02 -2.49
C ALA A 35 2.85 -3.39 -3.71
N GLU A 36 2.31 -4.11 -4.69
CA GLU A 36 3.01 -4.43 -5.94
C GLU A 36 3.42 -3.16 -6.70
N VAL A 37 2.48 -2.21 -6.82
CA VAL A 37 2.75 -0.91 -7.45
C VAL A 37 3.78 -0.12 -6.65
N PHE A 38 3.70 -0.15 -5.32
CA PHE A 38 4.64 0.54 -4.43
C PHE A 38 6.09 0.04 -4.64
N ILE A 39 6.34 -1.27 -4.63
CA ILE A 39 7.71 -1.79 -4.79
C ILE A 39 8.28 -1.51 -6.19
N GLN A 40 7.42 -1.51 -7.21
CA GLN A 40 7.82 -1.15 -8.57
C GLN A 40 8.22 0.33 -8.63
N GLN A 41 7.35 1.22 -8.13
CA GLN A 41 7.60 2.66 -8.18
C GLN A 41 8.81 3.07 -7.36
N ASN A 42 9.08 2.36 -6.26
CA ASN A 42 10.24 2.56 -5.40
C ASN A 42 11.53 1.84 -5.89
N GLY A 43 11.50 1.23 -7.08
CA GLY A 43 12.70 0.72 -7.74
C GLY A 43 13.23 -0.62 -7.24
N TYR A 44 12.43 -1.39 -6.50
CA TYR A 44 12.84 -2.71 -6.00
C TYR A 44 12.79 -3.82 -7.05
N THR A 45 12.07 -3.58 -8.16
CA THR A 45 11.89 -4.56 -9.24
C THR A 45 12.81 -4.27 -10.43
N PHE A 46 12.77 -5.10 -11.47
CA PHE A 46 13.48 -4.82 -12.73
C PHE A 46 12.82 -3.70 -13.55
N ASN A 47 11.54 -3.40 -13.29
CA ASN A 47 10.80 -2.37 -14.00
C ASN A 47 11.28 -0.96 -13.62
N PRO A 48 11.13 0.03 -14.51
CA PRO A 48 11.55 1.41 -14.22
C PRO A 48 10.86 1.97 -12.97
N ALA A 49 11.66 2.54 -12.08
CA ALA A 49 11.18 3.27 -10.90
C ALA A 49 10.58 4.63 -11.30
N LYS A 50 9.70 5.18 -10.46
CA LYS A 50 9.21 6.56 -10.62
C LYS A 50 10.05 7.48 -9.75
N ALA A 51 10.99 8.20 -10.35
CA ALA A 51 11.91 9.09 -9.64
C ALA A 51 11.21 10.13 -8.73
N SER A 52 9.99 10.55 -9.08
CA SER A 52 9.19 11.47 -8.27
C SER A 52 8.71 10.89 -6.95
N ALA A 53 8.70 9.57 -6.78
CA ALA A 53 8.27 8.90 -5.54
C ALA A 53 9.28 9.06 -4.39
N PHE A 54 10.54 9.40 -4.69
CA PHE A 54 11.63 9.48 -3.71
C PHE A 54 11.81 10.87 -3.09
N GLN A 55 11.10 11.89 -3.56
CA GLN A 55 11.32 13.28 -3.13
C GLN A 55 11.20 13.46 -1.61
N TYR A 56 10.34 12.68 -0.95
CA TYR A 56 10.18 12.71 0.51
C TYR A 56 11.24 11.88 1.26
N GLU A 57 11.69 10.73 0.74
CA GLU A 57 12.76 9.94 1.37
C GLU A 57 14.09 10.72 1.41
N LEU A 58 14.31 11.62 0.44
CA LEU A 58 15.56 12.35 0.27
C LEU A 58 15.64 13.66 1.06
N PHE A 59 14.53 14.12 1.66
CA PHE A 59 14.52 15.38 2.39
C PHE A 59 15.43 15.33 3.63
N ASP A 60 15.42 14.19 4.33
CA ASP A 60 16.20 13.96 5.56
C ASP A 60 17.30 12.89 5.41
N ALA A 61 17.52 12.32 4.21
CA ALA A 61 18.52 11.28 4.01
C ALA A 61 19.96 11.85 4.03
N GLU A 62 20.85 11.17 4.76
CA GLU A 62 22.30 11.42 4.69
C GLU A 62 22.84 11.22 3.25
N GLU A 63 22.28 10.23 2.54
CA GLU A 63 22.57 9.95 1.14
C GLU A 63 21.56 10.63 0.22
N LYS A 64 21.96 11.77 -0.34
CA LYS A 64 21.13 12.58 -1.25
C LYS A 64 21.17 12.10 -2.71
N ASP A 65 21.96 11.07 -3.03
CA ASP A 65 22.03 10.53 -4.39
C ASP A 65 20.97 9.45 -4.63
N VAL A 66 19.85 9.87 -5.22
CA VAL A 66 18.75 9.00 -5.67
C VAL A 66 19.25 7.83 -6.51
N ARG A 67 20.32 8.02 -7.31
CA ARG A 67 20.84 6.97 -8.17
C ARG A 67 21.50 5.86 -7.36
N ALA A 68 22.21 6.19 -6.28
CA ALA A 68 22.81 5.19 -5.39
C ALA A 68 21.72 4.31 -4.75
N ILE A 69 20.65 4.93 -4.22
CA ILE A 69 19.51 4.24 -3.64
C ILE A 69 18.81 3.35 -4.68
N LEU A 70 18.52 3.88 -5.86
CA LEU A 70 17.89 3.12 -6.94
C LEU A 70 18.76 1.94 -7.39
N ASN A 71 20.07 2.12 -7.49
CA ASN A 71 21.00 1.06 -7.84
C ASN A 71 21.02 -0.04 -6.77
N ALA A 72 21.01 0.33 -5.49
CA ALA A 72 20.98 -0.63 -4.38
C ALA A 72 19.66 -1.44 -4.33
N ARG A 73 18.53 -0.81 -4.70
CA ARG A 73 17.21 -1.46 -4.71
C ARG A 73 16.94 -2.27 -5.96
N ARG A 74 17.58 -1.94 -7.08
CA ARG A 74 17.25 -2.49 -8.40
C ARG A 74 17.20 -4.02 -8.41
N ASN A 75 16.07 -4.56 -8.87
CA ASN A 75 15.86 -6.01 -9.03
C ASN A 75 16.18 -6.82 -7.76
N SER A 76 15.95 -6.26 -6.57
CA SER A 76 16.16 -6.93 -5.30
C SER A 76 14.93 -7.73 -4.84
N LEU A 77 13.72 -7.38 -5.31
CA LEU A 77 12.47 -8.07 -4.97
C LEU A 77 11.75 -8.61 -6.21
N HIS A 78 11.11 -9.77 -6.06
CA HIS A 78 10.16 -10.27 -7.05
C HIS A 78 8.96 -9.31 -7.15
N PRO A 79 8.41 -9.07 -8.36
CA PRO A 79 7.36 -8.07 -8.56
C PRO A 79 5.98 -8.48 -8.02
N LYS A 80 5.81 -9.75 -7.65
CA LYS A 80 4.53 -10.31 -7.19
C LYS A 80 4.57 -10.61 -5.71
N ALA A 81 3.47 -10.31 -5.03
CA ALA A 81 3.32 -10.63 -3.62
C ALA A 81 3.40 -12.14 -3.42
N PHE A 82 4.14 -12.56 -2.39
CA PHE A 82 4.34 -13.96 -2.04
C PHE A 82 3.44 -14.40 -0.88
N CYS A 83 3.24 -13.52 0.09
CA CYS A 83 2.47 -13.82 1.27
C CYS A 83 1.82 -12.56 1.85
N ILE A 84 0.87 -12.74 2.75
CA ILE A 84 0.18 -11.64 3.41
C ILE A 84 -0.22 -12.02 4.84
N ILE A 85 -0.27 -11.03 5.73
CA ILE A 85 -0.93 -11.14 7.03
C ILE A 85 -1.78 -9.89 7.27
N GLU A 86 -2.93 -10.11 7.91
CA GLU A 86 -3.81 -9.05 8.35
C GLU A 86 -3.42 -8.61 9.77
N ARG A 87 -3.37 -7.30 9.99
CA ARG A 87 -3.29 -6.65 11.30
C ARG A 87 -4.51 -5.75 11.49
N PRO A 88 -4.83 -5.33 12.73
CA PRO A 88 -6.01 -4.51 12.99
C PRO A 88 -6.15 -3.32 12.04
N ASP A 89 -5.08 -2.54 11.88
CA ASP A 89 -5.10 -1.27 11.12
C ASP A 89 -4.37 -1.34 9.76
N SER A 90 -3.79 -2.49 9.41
CA SER A 90 -2.94 -2.62 8.23
C SER A 90 -2.93 -4.02 7.60
N TRP A 91 -2.63 -4.05 6.30
CA TRP A 91 -2.21 -5.25 5.60
C TRP A 91 -0.69 -5.27 5.48
N HIS A 92 -0.09 -6.42 5.74
CA HIS A 92 1.35 -6.62 5.60
C HIS A 92 1.58 -7.59 4.44
N VAL A 93 2.06 -7.07 3.31
CA VAL A 93 2.26 -7.82 2.06
C VAL A 93 3.73 -8.13 1.88
N GLY A 94 4.08 -9.42 1.86
CA GLY A 94 5.45 -9.89 1.74
C GLY A 94 5.89 -10.14 0.30
N PHE A 95 7.12 -9.75 0.00
CA PHE A 95 7.80 -9.96 -1.27
C PHE A 95 9.11 -10.68 -1.04
N LEU A 96 9.37 -11.72 -1.83
CA LEU A 96 10.63 -12.44 -1.76
C LEU A 96 11.74 -11.66 -2.44
N SER A 97 12.95 -11.81 -1.90
CA SER A 97 14.19 -11.43 -2.57
C SER A 97 14.34 -12.18 -3.89
N THR A 98 14.91 -11.54 -4.91
CA THR A 98 15.24 -12.20 -6.19
C THR A 98 16.34 -13.27 -6.04
N SER A 99 17.07 -13.28 -4.92
CA SER A 99 17.95 -14.39 -4.55
C SER A 99 17.19 -15.70 -4.29
N GLU A 100 15.90 -15.61 -3.92
CA GLU A 100 15.04 -16.77 -3.71
C GLU A 100 14.49 -17.30 -5.04
N ARG A 101 14.76 -18.57 -5.33
CA ARG A 101 14.29 -19.26 -6.53
C ARG A 101 12.96 -19.96 -6.27
N LEU A 102 11.86 -19.20 -6.37
CA LEU A 102 10.49 -19.67 -6.12
C LEU A 102 10.14 -21.03 -6.78
N LEU A 103 10.54 -21.22 -8.04
CA LEU A 103 10.24 -22.43 -8.81
C LEU A 103 10.96 -23.68 -8.29
N SER A 104 12.07 -23.52 -7.56
CA SER A 104 12.80 -24.64 -6.97
C SER A 104 12.42 -24.94 -5.52
N LEU A 105 11.60 -24.10 -4.87
CA LEU A 105 11.18 -24.31 -3.49
C LEU A 105 10.02 -25.31 -3.42
N ASN A 106 10.20 -26.37 -2.63
CA ASN A 106 9.13 -27.30 -2.29
C ASN A 106 8.14 -26.68 -1.27
N ALA A 107 7.06 -27.39 -0.97
CA ALA A 107 6.01 -26.89 -0.08
C ALA A 107 6.51 -26.52 1.32
N SER A 108 7.38 -27.31 1.93
CA SER A 108 7.94 -27.03 3.27
C SER A 108 8.86 -25.81 3.24
N GLN A 109 9.73 -25.71 2.24
CA GLN A 109 10.63 -24.56 2.07
C GLN A 109 9.88 -23.25 1.85
N ARG A 110 8.74 -23.29 1.15
CA ARG A 110 7.87 -22.11 0.99
C ARG A 110 7.24 -21.62 2.30
N GLN A 111 7.17 -22.48 3.32
CA GLN A 111 6.70 -22.11 4.66
C GLN A 111 7.80 -21.55 5.57
N ALA A 112 9.08 -21.60 5.16
CA ALA A 112 10.18 -21.06 5.95
C ALA A 112 10.22 -19.53 5.96
N ASP A 113 11.10 -18.98 6.80
CA ASP A 113 11.47 -17.56 6.81
C ASP A 113 12.47 -17.28 5.68
N LEU A 114 11.94 -17.07 4.49
CA LEU A 114 12.71 -16.74 3.28
C LEU A 114 13.13 -15.28 3.27
N ALA A 115 14.22 -14.95 2.56
CA ALA A 115 14.68 -13.58 2.45
C ALA A 115 13.69 -12.71 1.67
N GLY A 116 13.45 -11.49 2.16
CA GLY A 116 12.56 -10.55 1.50
C GLY A 116 12.26 -9.30 2.30
N ARG A 117 11.16 -8.64 1.93
CA ARG A 117 10.68 -7.39 2.54
C ARG A 117 9.16 -7.40 2.62
N VAL A 118 8.61 -6.57 3.51
CA VAL A 118 7.17 -6.40 3.69
C VAL A 118 6.79 -4.97 3.40
N VAL A 119 5.75 -4.78 2.61
CA VAL A 119 5.06 -3.50 2.47
C VAL A 119 3.88 -3.49 3.43
N VAL A 120 3.77 -2.43 4.22
CA VAL A 120 2.64 -2.16 5.11
C VAL A 120 1.70 -1.21 4.39
N VAL A 121 0.44 -1.62 4.24
CA VAL A 121 -0.64 -0.82 3.64
C VAL A 121 -1.66 -0.52 4.73
N SER A 122 -1.85 0.75 5.07
CA SER A 122 -2.89 1.12 6.04
C SER A 122 -4.27 0.82 5.47
N LYS A 123 -5.16 0.29 6.31
CA LYS A 123 -6.52 -0.04 5.90
C LYS A 123 -7.46 1.17 5.82
N HIS A 124 -7.14 2.22 6.58
CA HIS A 124 -7.99 3.40 6.72
C HIS A 124 -7.30 4.68 6.23
N LYS A 125 -5.97 4.74 6.28
CA LYS A 125 -5.19 5.87 5.78
C LYS A 125 -4.69 5.54 4.38
N LYS A 126 -4.46 6.57 3.56
CA LYS A 126 -3.78 6.43 2.26
C LYS A 126 -2.26 6.32 2.43
N GLU A 127 -1.82 5.47 3.36
CA GLU A 127 -0.43 5.31 3.76
C GLU A 127 0.09 3.94 3.35
N VAL A 128 1.26 3.94 2.72
CA VAL A 128 1.97 2.74 2.27
C VAL A 128 3.45 2.93 2.58
N SER A 129 4.07 1.96 3.23
CA SER A 129 5.47 2.06 3.64
C SER A 129 6.16 0.69 3.64
N MET A 130 7.49 0.70 3.66
CA MET A 130 8.28 -0.52 3.83
C MET A 130 8.43 -0.82 5.34
N ALA A 131 8.25 -2.08 5.73
CA ALA A 131 8.53 -2.52 7.09
C ALA A 131 10.04 -2.42 7.39
N HIS A 132 10.38 -1.93 8.59
CA HIS A 132 11.77 -1.71 8.99
C HIS A 132 12.52 -2.97 9.43
N LYS A 133 11.80 -4.04 9.81
CA LYS A 133 12.38 -5.28 10.31
C LYS A 133 12.29 -6.39 9.28
N GLU A 134 13.21 -7.34 9.37
CA GLU A 134 13.13 -8.56 8.56
C GLU A 134 11.85 -9.34 8.89
N PRO A 135 11.13 -9.83 7.87
CA PRO A 135 9.87 -10.49 8.09
C PRO A 135 10.05 -11.97 8.43
N LEU A 136 9.26 -12.45 9.40
CA LEU A 136 9.10 -13.88 9.67
C LEU A 136 7.98 -14.42 8.78
N PHE A 137 8.29 -14.71 7.51
CA PHE A 137 7.31 -15.17 6.52
C PHE A 137 6.66 -16.51 6.85
N SER A 138 7.22 -17.30 7.77
CA SER A 138 6.57 -18.48 8.33
C SER A 138 5.21 -18.18 8.99
N ASN A 139 5.02 -16.96 9.49
CA ASN A 139 3.77 -16.54 10.13
C ASN A 139 2.73 -15.95 9.15
N PHE A 140 3.04 -15.89 7.86
CA PHE A 140 2.20 -15.24 6.86
C PHE A 140 1.43 -16.28 6.04
N LYS A 141 0.20 -15.94 5.65
CA LYS A 141 -0.56 -16.72 4.68
C LYS A 141 0.11 -16.63 3.31
N LYS A 142 0.44 -17.76 2.70
CA LYS A 142 0.99 -17.82 1.33
C LYS A 142 -0.11 -17.55 0.30
N LEU A 143 0.25 -16.86 -0.79
CA LEU A 143 -0.64 -16.50 -1.90
C LEU A 143 -0.56 -17.52 -3.05
#